data_AF-A0A225VU99-F1
#
_entry.id   AF-A0A225VU99-F1
#
_cell.length_a   1.000
_cell.length_b   1.000
_cell.length_c   1.000
_cell.angle_alpha   90.00
_cell.angle_beta   90.00
_cell.angle_gamma   90.00
#
_symmetry.space_group_name_H-M   'P 1'
#
loop_
_entity.id
_entity.type
_entity.pdbx_description
1 polymer ?
#
loop_
_entity_poly.entity_id
_entity_poly.type
_entity_poly.pdbx_seq_one_letter_code
_entity_poly.pdbx_strand_id
1 'polypeptide(L)'
;MGFPVVLVRKKNGEVRFSVDYRALNADIYPLPRIDETIEFLGGALLFTTLDLRSGYWQIRMADADKDKTAIHDAVRALQIRPHGFRP
;
A
#
# COMPACT_ATOMS: atom_id res chain seq x y z
N MET A 1 3.88 -12.55 -16.67
CA MET A 1 3.41 -13.21 -15.43
C MET A 1 2.85 -12.11 -14.55
N GLY A 2 1.57 -12.18 -14.18
CA GLY A 2 0.91 -11.13 -13.39
C GLY A 2 0.71 -11.57 -11.94
N PHE A 3 0.24 -10.67 -11.09
CA PHE A 3 -0.24 -11.02 -9.76
C PHE A 3 -1.72 -11.44 -9.83
N PRO A 4 -2.14 -12.45 -9.04
CA PRO A 4 -3.53 -12.85 -9.02
C PRO A 4 -4.38 -11.81 -8.27
N VAL A 5 -5.61 -11.64 -8.75
CA VAL A 5 -6.60 -10.74 -8.16
C VAL A 5 -7.58 -11.56 -7.32
N VAL A 6 -7.88 -11.04 -6.13
CA VAL A 6 -8.84 -11.59 -5.18
C VAL A 6 -9.95 -10.57 -4.95
N LEU A 7 -11.19 -10.97 -5.24
CA LEU A 7 -12.38 -10.16 -4.94
C LEU A 7 -12.96 -10.58 -3.60
N VAL A 8 -12.89 -9.68 -2.61
CA VAL A 8 -13.37 -9.94 -1.25
C VAL A 8 -14.67 -9.19 -1.02
N ARG A 9 -15.74 -9.89 -0.63
CA ARG A 9 -16.98 -9.24 -0.18
C ARG A 9 -16.83 -8.79 1.28
N LYS A 10 -16.99 -7.50 1.52
CA LYS A 10 -17.02 -6.93 2.88
C LYS A 10 -18.39 -7.17 3.52
N LYS A 11 -18.45 -7.07 4.85
CA LYS A 11 -19.70 -7.20 5.64
C LYS A 11 -20.77 -6.17 5.26
N ASN A 12 -20.37 -5.01 4.78
CA ASN A 12 -21.27 -3.94 4.29
C ASN A 12 -21.78 -4.18 2.85
N GLY A 13 -21.48 -5.33 2.23
CA GLY A 13 -21.89 -5.67 0.86
C GLY A 13 -20.98 -5.13 -0.24
N GLU A 14 -20.03 -4.25 0.08
CA GLU A 14 -19.06 -3.70 -0.86
C GLU A 14 -18.03 -4.77 -1.28
N VAL A 15 -17.61 -4.75 -2.54
CA VAL A 15 -16.55 -5.63 -3.05
C VAL A 15 -15.22 -4.90 -2.98
N ARG A 16 -14.23 -5.49 -2.32
CA ARG A 16 -12.84 -5.04 -2.35
C ARG A 16 -12.08 -5.79 -3.43
N PHE A 17 -11.56 -5.04 -4.40
CA PHE A 17 -10.54 -5.50 -5.32
C PHE A 17 -9.19 -5.55 -4.59
N SER A 18 -8.61 -6.75 -4.42
CA SER A 18 -7.34 -6.96 -3.73
C SER A 18 -6.38 -7.71 -4.65
N VAL A 19 -5.13 -7.27 -4.73
CA VAL A 19 -4.09 -7.98 -5.49
C VAL A 19 -3.18 -8.70 -4.50
N ASP A 20 -2.80 -9.95 -4.79
CA ASP A 20 -1.94 -10.73 -3.92
C ASP A 20 -0.45 -10.41 -4.15
N TYR A 21 0.07 -9.43 -3.41
CA TYR A 21 1.49 -9.05 -3.45
C TYR A 21 2.37 -9.82 -2.47
N ARG A 22 1.93 -10.94 -1.89
CA ARG A 22 2.71 -11.65 -0.85
C ARG A 22 4.12 -12.04 -1.30
N ALA A 23 4.27 -12.52 -2.53
CA ALA A 23 5.57 -12.89 -3.09
C ALA A 23 6.47 -11.67 -3.35
N LEU A 24 5.88 -10.54 -3.74
CA LEU A 24 6.61 -9.28 -3.96
C LEU A 24 7.07 -8.66 -2.64
N ASN A 25 6.20 -8.68 -1.64
CA ASN A 25 6.39 -8.01 -0.36
C ASN A 25 7.19 -8.84 0.66
N ALA A 26 8.06 -9.74 0.19
CA ALA A 26 8.86 -10.58 1.07
C ALA A 26 9.93 -9.78 1.83
N ASP A 27 10.37 -8.65 1.28
CA ASP A 27 11.31 -7.76 1.93
C ASP A 27 10.60 -6.90 2.99
N ILE A 28 11.09 -6.97 4.23
CA ILE A 28 10.49 -6.32 5.38
C ILE A 28 11.33 -5.09 5.71
N TYR A 29 10.80 -3.91 5.44
CA TYR A 29 11.32 -2.69 6.02
C TYR A 29 11.08 -2.67 7.54
N PRO A 30 12.13 -2.54 8.37
CA PRO A 30 11.96 -2.44 9.80
C PRO A 30 11.25 -1.12 10.12
N LEU A 31 10.16 -1.21 10.88
CA LEU A 31 9.53 -0.03 11.47
C LEU A 31 10.40 0.45 12.64
N PRO A 32 10.57 1.77 12.83
CA PRO A 32 11.27 2.31 13.99
C PRO A 32 10.57 1.88 15.27
N ARG A 33 11.32 1.82 16.38
CA ARG A 33 10.74 1.49 17.67
C ARG A 33 9.78 2.60 18.10
N ILE A 34 8.73 2.20 18.83
CA ILE A 34 7.77 3.17 19.38
C ILE A 34 8.48 4.17 20.31
N ASP A 35 9.42 3.71 21.13
CA ASP A 35 10.17 4.54 22.08
C ASP A 35 10.96 5.65 21.35
N GLU A 36 11.68 5.30 20.28
CA GLU A 36 12.44 6.24 19.44
C GLU A 36 11.53 7.28 18.79
N THR A 37 10.35 6.85 18.34
CA THR A 37 9.36 7.75 17.71
C THR A 37 8.80 8.75 18.73
N ILE A 38 8.54 8.30 19.97
CA ILE A 38 8.01 9.15 21.04
C ILE A 38 9.08 10.13 21.53
N GLU A 39 10.33 9.71 21.69
CA GLU A 39 11.44 10.60 22.05
C GLU A 39 11.63 11.72 21.02
N PHE A 40 11.55 11.40 19.73
CA PHE A 40 11.64 12.40 18.67
C PHE A 40 10.51 13.44 18.71
N LEU A 41 9.33 13.02 19.19
CA LEU A 41 8.15 13.88 19.34
C LEU A 41 8.15 14.68 20.65
N GLY A 42 9.05 14.36 21.58
CA GLY A 42 9.15 14.99 22.89
C GLY A 42 9.46 16.49 22.80
N GLY A 43 8.61 17.32 23.40
CA GLY A 43 8.78 18.78 23.44
C GLY A 43 7.90 19.57 22.46
N ALA A 44 7.10 18.90 21.61
CA ALA A 44 6.11 19.59 20.80
C ALA A 44 4.92 20.10 21.65
N LEU A 45 4.53 21.35 21.40
CA LEU A 45 3.38 22.01 22.06
C LEU A 45 2.03 21.62 21.43
N LEU A 46 2.05 21.14 20.19
CA LEU A 46 0.87 20.78 19.42
C LEU A 46 1.16 19.55 18.56
N PHE A 47 0.21 18.62 18.56
CA PHE A 47 0.21 17.47 17.67
C PHE A 47 -0.99 17.54 16.74
N THR A 48 -0.80 17.17 15.47
CA THR A 48 -1.87 17.00 14.49
C THR A 48 -1.74 15.62 13.86
N THR A 49 -2.88 14.99 13.59
CA THR A 49 -2.94 13.67 12.97
C THR A 49 -3.58 13.81 11.58
N LEU A 50 -2.97 13.15 10.59
CA LEU A 50 -3.49 13.11 9.23
C LEU A 50 -3.86 11.67 8.89
N ASP A 51 -5.12 11.44 8.49
CA ASP A 51 -5.55 10.13 8.00
C ASP A 51 -5.26 9.99 6.50
N LEU A 52 -4.38 9.05 6.17
CA LEU A 52 -3.96 8.74 4.79
C LEU A 52 -4.53 7.41 4.29
N ARG A 53 -5.65 6.92 4.85
CA ARG A 53 -6.27 5.65 4.45
C ARG A 53 -6.48 5.50 2.93
N SER A 54 -6.87 6.57 2.25
CA SER A 54 -7.05 6.60 0.79
C SER A 54 -5.80 7.05 0.01
N GLY A 55 -4.74 7.46 0.69
CA GLY A 55 -3.56 8.09 0.10
C GLY A 55 -2.82 7.19 -0.89
N TYR A 56 -2.89 5.86 -0.74
CA TYR A 56 -2.31 4.90 -1.69
C TYR A 56 -2.76 5.19 -3.13
N TRP A 57 -4.06 5.40 -3.34
CA TRP A 57 -4.65 5.60 -4.66
C TRP A 57 -4.35 6.97 -5.28
N GLN A 58 -3.77 7.89 -4.50
CA GLN A 58 -3.37 9.23 -4.96
C GLN A 58 -1.89 9.26 -5.40
N ILE A 59 -1.09 8.29 -4.97
CA ILE A 59 0.33 8.23 -5.28
C ILE A 59 0.52 7.52 -6.62
N ARG A 60 1.22 8.18 -7.56
CA ARG A 60 1.59 7.56 -8.84
C ARG A 60 2.62 6.45 -8.63
N MET A 61 2.50 5.40 -9.44
CA MET A 61 3.53 4.36 -9.52
C MET A 61 4.81 4.94 -10.14
N ALA A 62 5.96 4.59 -9.56
CA ALA A 62 7.25 4.87 -10.18
C ALA A 62 7.36 4.12 -11.50
N ASP A 63 7.98 4.73 -12.51
CA ASP A 63 8.04 4.15 -13.86
C ASP A 63 8.70 2.76 -13.88
N ALA A 64 9.73 2.55 -13.06
CA ALA A 64 10.43 1.27 -12.92
C ALA A 64 9.59 0.15 -12.27
N ASP A 65 8.55 0.52 -11.53
CA ASP A 65 7.74 -0.42 -10.75
C ASP A 65 6.38 -0.73 -11.37
N LYS A 66 6.02 -0.05 -12.48
CA LYS A 66 4.74 -0.27 -13.16
C LYS A 66 4.58 -1.73 -13.58
N ASP A 67 5.61 -2.31 -14.16
CA ASP A 67 5.57 -3.70 -14.66
C ASP A 67 5.35 -4.71 -13.52
N LYS A 68 5.79 -4.39 -12.29
CA LYS A 68 5.54 -5.20 -11.08
C LYS A 68 4.09 -5.15 -10.60
N THR A 69 3.23 -4.35 -11.20
CA THR A 69 1.80 -4.25 -10.85
C THR A 69 0.88 -4.84 -11.90
N ALA A 70 1.43 -5.57 -12.88
CA ALA A 70 0.62 -6.28 -13.86
C ALA A 70 -0.29 -7.31 -13.16
N ILE A 71 -1.57 -7.26 -13.47
CA ILE A 71 -2.59 -8.20 -12.97
C ILE A 71 -2.93 -9.21 -14.05
N HIS A 72 -3.17 -10.46 -13.67
CA HIS A 72 -3.34 -11.59 -14.60
C HIS A 72 -4.42 -11.37 -15.67
N ASP A 73 -5.51 -10.67 -15.34
CA ASP A 73 -6.66 -10.46 -16.21
C ASP A 73 -6.66 -9.11 -16.95
N ALA A 74 -5.63 -8.27 -16.81
CA ALA A 74 -5.52 -7.00 -17.53
C ALA A 74 -4.22 -6.86 -18.31
N VAL A 75 -4.32 -6.35 -19.54
CA VAL A 75 -3.20 -6.07 -20.45
C VAL A 75 -2.33 -4.89 -19.96
N ARG A 76 -2.63 -4.29 -18.80
CA ARG A 76 -2.00 -3.06 -18.34
C ARG A 76 -1.64 -3.07 -16.86
N ALA A 77 -0.42 -2.59 -16.58
CA ALA A 77 0.04 -2.20 -15.25
C ALA A 77 -0.82 -1.08 -14.64
N LEU A 78 -0.88 -1.06 -13.30
CA LEU A 78 -1.54 0.01 -12.57
C LEU A 78 -0.70 1.29 -12.63
N GLN A 79 -1.34 2.43 -12.88
CA GLN A 79 -0.67 3.73 -12.93
C GLN A 79 -0.56 4.40 -11.55
N ILE A 80 -1.42 4.00 -10.62
CA ILE A 80 -1.51 4.48 -9.25
C ILE A 80 -1.20 3.34 -8.29
N ARG A 81 -0.63 3.68 -7.13
CA ARG A 81 -0.19 2.68 -6.16
C ARG A 81 -1.41 1.97 -5.54
N PRO A 82 -1.57 0.66 -5.78
CA PRO A 82 -2.66 -0.07 -5.14
C PRO A 82 -2.34 -0.27 -3.66
N HIS A 83 -3.39 -0.38 -2.87
CA HIS A 83 -3.26 -0.75 -1.48
C HIS A 83 -2.55 -2.11 -1.34
N GLY A 84 -1.51 -2.17 -0.50
CA GLY A 84 -0.73 -3.39 -0.26
C GLY A 84 0.49 -3.58 -1.17
N PHE A 85 0.74 -2.72 -2.16
CA PHE A 85 2.00 -2.75 -2.91
C PHE A 85 3.15 -2.12 -2.11
N ARG A 86 4.29 -2.83 -2.05
CA ARG A 86 5.56 -2.30 -1.56
C ARG A 86 6.61 -2.46 -2.68
N PRO A 87 7.32 -1.38 -3.08
CA PRO A 87 8.27 -1.39 -4.20
C PRO A 87 9.51 -2.25 -3.95
#